data_AF-A0A524NT12-F1
#
_entry.id   AF-A0A524NT12-F1
#
_cell.length_a   1.000
_cell.length_b   1.000
_cell.length_c   1.000
_cell.angle_alpha   90.00
_cell.angle_beta   90.00
_cell.angle_gamma   90.00
#
_symmetry.space_group_name_H-M   'P 1'
#
loop_
_entity.id
_entity.type
_entity.pdbx_description
1 polymer ?
#
loop_
_entity_poly.entity_id
_entity_poly.type
_entity_poly.pdbx_seq_one_letter_code
_entity_poly.pdbx_strand_id
1 'polypeptide(L)'
;KSLGREWFIETLLPLMNRSALTPEDLMATVLEHIAFQVARGINEAGLRSILITGGGALNHTLIKRISHYTRASLEIPEEQLIHYKEALVFALLGALKIRGEINCLSSVTGGKRDLSAGTIHNI
;
A
#
# COMPACT_ATOMS: atom_id res chain seq x y z
N LYS A 1 4.25 -8.23 7.48
CA LYS A 1 4.23 -9.22 6.38
C LYS A 1 4.12 -8.47 5.06
N SER A 2 4.95 -8.76 4.07
CA SER A 2 4.86 -8.19 2.72
C SER A 2 4.38 -9.25 1.73
N LEU A 3 3.71 -8.81 0.66
CA LEU A 3 3.33 -9.64 -0.48
C LEU A 3 3.99 -9.06 -1.73
N GLY A 4 4.37 -9.94 -2.65
CA GLY A 4 4.99 -9.59 -3.93
C GLY A 4 4.18 -10.10 -5.12
N ARG A 5 4.75 -9.92 -6.31
CA ARG A 5 4.19 -10.40 -7.57
C ARG A 5 4.10 -11.93 -7.60
N GLU A 6 5.01 -12.60 -6.92
CA GLU A 6 5.11 -14.05 -6.80
C GLU A 6 3.81 -14.62 -6.20
N TRP A 7 3.36 -14.04 -5.09
CA TRP A 7 2.11 -14.45 -4.44
C TRP A 7 0.90 -14.24 -5.36
N PHE A 8 0.86 -13.13 -6.11
CA PHE A 8 -0.20 -12.89 -7.07
C PHE A 8 -0.26 -13.98 -8.15
N ILE A 9 0.88 -14.33 -8.74
CA ILE A 9 0.97 -15.33 -9.82
C ILE A 9 0.63 -16.72 -9.31
N GLU A 10 1.12 -17.10 -8.13
CA GLU A 10 0.97 -18.45 -7.59
C GLU A 10 -0.39 -18.68 -6.94
N THR A 11 -1.00 -17.63 -6.38
CA THR A 11 -2.21 -17.76 -5.56
C THR A 11 -3.44 -17.12 -6.21
N LEU A 12 -3.36 -15.84 -6.58
CA LEU A 12 -4.56 -15.10 -7.01
C LEU A 12 -4.92 -15.37 -8.48
N LEU A 13 -3.92 -15.34 -9.37
CA LEU A 13 -4.12 -15.51 -10.81
C LEU A 13 -4.74 -16.87 -11.19
N PRO A 14 -4.38 -18.02 -10.58
CA PRO A 14 -5.02 -19.29 -10.87
C PRO A 14 -6.50 -19.33 -10.46
N LEU A 15 -6.89 -18.62 -9.40
CA LEU A 15 -8.30 -18.52 -8.99
C LEU A 15 -9.10 -17.70 -10.01
N MET A 16 -8.52 -16.61 -10.51
CA MET A 16 -9.12 -15.79 -11.55
C MET A 16 -9.30 -16.57 -12.86
N ASN A 17 -8.27 -17.32 -13.29
CA ASN A 17 -8.31 -18.07 -14.55
C ASN A 17 -9.26 -19.28 -14.53
N ARG A 18 -9.60 -19.80 -13.35
CA ARG A 18 -10.58 -20.89 -13.19
C ARG A 18 -12.02 -20.39 -13.10
N SER A 19 -12.21 -19.09 -12.96
CA SER A 19 -13.54 -18.48 -12.90
C SER A 19 -14.24 -18.56 -14.24
N ALA A 20 -15.54 -18.83 -14.22
CA ALA A 20 -16.41 -18.74 -15.40
C ALA A 20 -17.06 -17.35 -15.55
N LEU A 21 -16.66 -16.38 -14.72
CA LEU A 21 -17.17 -15.01 -14.74
C LEU A 21 -16.74 -14.28 -16.01
N THR A 22 -17.56 -13.33 -16.43
CA THR A 22 -17.18 -12.34 -17.45
C THR A 22 -16.00 -11.49 -16.94
N PRO A 23 -15.18 -10.89 -17.84
CA PRO A 23 -14.13 -9.96 -17.42
C PRO A 23 -14.65 -8.82 -16.52
N GLU A 24 -15.86 -8.33 -16.79
CA GLU A 24 -16.52 -7.28 -16.03
C GLU A 24 -16.84 -7.74 -14.60
N ASP A 25 -17.48 -8.90 -14.45
CA ASP A 25 -17.82 -9.47 -13.15
C ASP A 25 -16.56 -9.87 -12.37
N LEU A 26 -15.53 -10.38 -13.06
CA LEU A 26 -14.25 -10.71 -12.46
C LEU A 26 -13.54 -9.45 -11.94
N MET A 27 -13.52 -8.38 -12.72
CA MET A 27 -12.96 -7.09 -12.31
C MET A 27 -13.70 -6.53 -11.10
N ALA A 28 -15.04 -6.54 -11.11
CA ALA A 28 -15.85 -6.11 -9.99
C ALA A 28 -15.56 -6.94 -8.73
N THR A 29 -15.48 -8.27 -8.87
CA THR A 29 -15.17 -9.20 -7.77
C THR A 29 -13.78 -8.92 -7.17
N VAL A 30 -12.76 -8.72 -8.01
CA VAL A 30 -11.40 -8.43 -7.53
C VAL A 30 -11.33 -7.06 -6.86
N LEU A 31 -11.97 -6.03 -7.43
CA LEU A 31 -12.05 -4.71 -6.82
C LEU A 31 -12.71 -4.79 -5.43
N GLU A 32 -13.79 -5.54 -5.32
CA GLU A 32 -14.51 -5.72 -4.07
C GLU A 32 -13.67 -6.47 -3.03
N HIS A 33 -12.95 -7.50 -3.46
CA HIS A 33 -12.00 -8.22 -2.62
C HIS A 33 -10.90 -7.30 -2.08
N ILE A 34 -10.28 -6.49 -2.95
CA ILE A 34 -9.24 -5.53 -2.53
C ILE A 34 -9.82 -4.55 -1.50
N ALA A 35 -10.98 -3.97 -1.78
CA ALA A 35 -11.64 -3.03 -0.89
C ALA A 35 -11.91 -3.64 0.49
N PHE A 36 -12.46 -4.85 0.53
CA PHE A 36 -12.75 -5.58 1.76
C PHE A 36 -11.47 -5.88 2.56
N GLN A 37 -10.41 -6.37 1.91
CA GLN A 37 -9.15 -6.70 2.59
C GLN A 37 -8.48 -5.47 3.19
N VAL A 38 -8.45 -4.37 2.44
CA VAL A 38 -7.88 -3.09 2.91
C VAL A 38 -8.68 -2.56 4.09
N ALA A 39 -10.00 -2.49 3.97
CA ALA A 39 -10.87 -2.00 5.04
C ALA A 39 -10.81 -2.86 6.30
N ARG A 40 -10.72 -4.20 6.14
CA ARG A 40 -10.52 -5.11 7.27
C ARG A 40 -9.22 -4.81 8.00
N GLY A 41 -8.10 -4.67 7.29
CA GLY A 41 -6.81 -4.32 7.91
C GLY A 41 -6.83 -2.99 8.64
N ILE A 42 -7.50 -1.97 8.08
CA ILE A 42 -7.70 -0.67 8.73
C ILE A 42 -8.50 -0.83 10.05
N ASN A 43 -9.60 -1.58 10.00
CA ASN A 43 -10.50 -1.76 11.14
C ASN A 43 -9.83 -2.57 12.26
N GLU A 44 -9.10 -3.64 11.93
CA GLU A 44 -8.34 -4.47 12.88
C GLU A 44 -7.23 -3.68 13.58
N ALA A 45 -6.60 -2.75 12.86
CA ALA A 45 -5.60 -1.84 13.43
C ALA A 45 -6.21 -0.72 14.29
N GLY A 46 -7.54 -0.58 14.34
CA GLY A 46 -8.23 0.44 15.14
C GLY A 46 -7.98 1.88 14.68
N LEU A 47 -7.59 2.07 13.41
CA LEU A 47 -7.26 3.38 12.86
C LEU A 47 -8.53 4.21 12.62
N ARG A 48 -8.45 5.52 12.90
CA ARG A 48 -9.59 6.45 12.77
C ARG A 48 -9.54 7.33 11.53
N SER A 49 -8.34 7.63 11.02
CA SER A 49 -8.12 8.40 9.80
C SER A 49 -7.04 7.75 8.96
N ILE A 50 -7.23 7.72 7.65
CA ILE A 50 -6.36 7.07 6.67
C ILE A 50 -6.09 8.03 5.52
N LEU A 51 -4.81 8.37 5.32
CA LEU A 51 -4.35 9.08 4.13
C LEU A 51 -4.09 8.07 3.00
N ILE A 52 -4.76 8.23 1.86
CA ILE A 52 -4.60 7.33 0.70
C ILE A 52 -3.83 8.04 -0.43
N THR A 53 -2.77 7.40 -0.92
CA THR A 53 -1.91 7.91 -2.01
C THR A 53 -1.63 6.83 -3.06
N GLY A 54 -0.90 7.16 -4.12
CA GLY A 54 -0.58 6.24 -5.22
C GLY A 54 -1.77 6.04 -6.17
N GLY A 55 -1.57 5.26 -7.24
CA GLY A 55 -2.57 5.11 -8.31
C GLY A 55 -3.94 4.62 -7.84
N GLY A 56 -4.00 3.83 -6.76
CA GLY A 56 -5.27 3.38 -6.17
C GLY A 56 -6.14 4.50 -5.60
N ALA A 57 -5.54 5.63 -5.19
CA ALA A 57 -6.26 6.81 -4.72
C ALA A 57 -7.14 7.45 -5.81
N LEU A 58 -6.74 7.29 -7.08
CA LEU A 58 -7.45 7.84 -8.24
C LEU A 58 -8.61 6.95 -8.71
N ASN A 59 -8.71 5.72 -8.20
CA ASN A 59 -9.82 4.83 -8.51
C ASN A 59 -11.02 5.14 -7.59
N HIS A 60 -11.90 6.03 -8.03
CA HIS A 60 -13.08 6.44 -7.26
C HIS A 60 -13.97 5.28 -6.82
N THR A 61 -14.11 4.23 -7.65
CA THR A 61 -14.90 3.05 -7.30
C THR A 61 -14.26 2.30 -6.14
N LEU A 62 -12.94 2.06 -6.20
CA LEU A 62 -12.19 1.41 -5.12
C LEU A 62 -12.29 2.21 -3.81
N ILE A 63 -12.08 3.53 -3.86
CA ILE A 63 -12.17 4.39 -2.68
C ILE A 63 -13.58 4.35 -2.07
N LYS A 64 -14.62 4.40 -2.90
CA LYS A 64 -16.01 4.26 -2.45
C LYS A 64 -16.26 2.92 -1.77
N ARG A 65 -15.71 1.82 -2.30
CA ARG A 65 -15.87 0.49 -1.70
C ARG A 65 -15.06 0.33 -0.41
N ILE A 66 -13.84 0.88 -0.32
CA ILE A 66 -13.08 0.90 0.94
C ILE A 66 -13.85 1.69 2.00
N SER A 67 -14.35 2.88 1.65
CA SER A 67 -15.14 3.74 2.55
C SER A 67 -16.41 3.06 3.04
N HIS A 68 -17.02 2.19 2.23
CA HIS A 68 -18.19 1.42 2.62
C HIS A 68 -17.89 0.39 3.72
N TYR A 69 -16.69 -0.22 3.70
CA TYR A 69 -16.32 -1.29 4.63
C TYR A 69 -15.54 -0.82 5.87
N THR A 70 -14.87 0.33 5.80
CA THR A 70 -14.08 0.84 6.92
C THR A 70 -14.90 1.77 7.82
N ARG A 71 -14.53 1.82 9.10
CA ARG A 71 -15.05 2.82 10.06
C ARG A 71 -14.19 4.08 10.11
N ALA A 72 -13.04 4.08 9.45
CA ALA A 72 -12.11 5.20 9.43
C ALA A 72 -12.53 6.27 8.41
N SER A 73 -12.19 7.53 8.66
CA SER A 73 -12.25 8.57 7.64
C SER A 73 -11.14 8.37 6.61
N LEU A 74 -11.47 8.52 5.33
CA LEU A 74 -10.50 8.48 4.23
C LEU A 74 -10.16 9.91 3.79
N GLU A 75 -8.88 10.24 3.82
CA GLU A 75 -8.34 11.52 3.37
C GLU A 75 -7.59 11.28 2.05
N ILE A 76 -8.03 11.96 1.00
CA ILE A 76 -7.39 11.96 -0.32
C ILE A 76 -6.68 13.30 -0.45
N PRO A 77 -5.33 13.33 -0.49
CA PRO A 77 -4.59 14.57 -0.57
C PRO A 77 -4.59 15.13 -2.00
N GLU A 78 -3.94 16.28 -2.18
CA GLU A 78 -3.70 16.85 -3.50
C GLU A 78 -2.92 15.92 -4.43
N GLU A 79 -3.13 16.09 -5.72
CA GLU A 79 -2.60 15.21 -6.77
C GLU A 79 -1.06 15.08 -6.72
N GLN A 80 -0.36 16.16 -6.37
CA GLN A 80 1.09 16.14 -6.19
C GLN A 80 1.50 15.11 -5.12
N LEU A 81 0.83 15.09 -3.96
CA LEU A 81 1.15 14.13 -2.91
C LEU A 81 0.72 12.70 -3.30
N ILE A 82 -0.39 12.54 -4.01
CA ILE A 82 -0.84 11.24 -4.53
C ILE A 82 0.25 10.60 -5.38
N HIS A 83 0.80 11.34 -6.35
CA HIS A 83 1.76 10.81 -7.31
C HIS A 83 3.18 10.67 -6.76
N TYR A 84 3.61 11.59 -5.88
CA TYR A 84 5.03 11.70 -5.52
C TYR A 84 5.38 11.28 -4.08
N LYS A 85 4.43 10.82 -3.27
CA LYS A 85 4.72 10.40 -1.88
C LYS A 85 5.92 9.44 -1.79
N GLU A 86 6.00 8.43 -2.65
CA GLU A 86 7.11 7.46 -2.60
C GLU A 86 8.45 8.10 -2.95
N ALA A 87 8.50 8.95 -3.98
CA ALA A 87 9.71 9.69 -4.34
C ALA A 87 10.17 10.62 -3.21
N LEU A 88 9.23 11.31 -2.55
CA LEU A 88 9.51 12.16 -1.38
C LEU A 88 10.06 11.33 -0.21
N VAL A 89 9.48 10.15 0.05
CA VAL A 89 9.98 9.22 1.08
C VAL A 89 11.39 8.75 0.73
N PHE A 90 11.68 8.37 -0.53
CA PHE A 90 13.04 8.00 -0.94
C PHE A 90 14.05 9.15 -0.76
N ALA A 91 13.68 10.37 -1.13
CA ALA A 91 14.51 11.55 -0.89
C ALA A 91 14.79 11.76 0.61
N LEU A 92 13.77 11.61 1.45
CA LEU A 92 13.91 11.67 2.90
C LEU A 92 14.84 10.57 3.44
N LEU A 93 14.66 9.32 3.02
CA LEU A 93 15.50 8.19 3.42
C LEU A 93 16.98 8.43 3.08
N GLY A 94 17.25 9.00 1.89
CA GLY A 94 18.59 9.41 1.46
C GLY A 94 19.18 10.52 2.33
N ALA A 95 18.38 11.57 2.61
CA ALA A 95 18.81 12.67 3.48
C ALA A 95 19.15 12.19 4.90
N LEU A 96 18.34 11.29 5.48
CA LEU A 96 18.61 10.67 6.77
C LEU A 96 19.89 9.83 6.73
N LYS A 97 20.11 9.06 5.66
CA LYS A 97 21.33 8.26 5.49
C LYS A 97 22.59 9.11 5.48
N ILE A 98 22.58 10.25 4.77
CA ILE A 98 23.72 11.17 4.68
C ILE A 98 24.09 11.72 6.07
N ARG A 99 23.11 11.89 6.95
CA ARG A 99 23.30 12.39 8.32
C ARG A 99 23.60 11.27 9.33
N GLY A 100 23.61 10.01 8.91
CA GLY A 100 23.76 8.84 9.79
C GLY A 100 22.53 8.58 10.67
N GLU A 101 21.37 9.13 10.34
CA GLU A 101 20.13 8.98 11.10
C GLU A 101 19.44 7.64 10.80
N ILE A 102 18.60 7.18 11.75
CA ILE A 102 17.76 5.98 11.59
C ILE A 102 16.71 6.26 10.51
N ASN A 103 16.64 5.39 9.52
CA ASN A 103 15.66 5.48 8.43
C ASN A 103 14.94 4.15 8.15
N CYS A 104 15.30 3.08 8.89
CA CYS A 104 14.68 1.77 8.81
C CYS A 104 14.40 1.25 10.23
N LEU A 105 13.11 1.13 10.56
CA LEU A 105 12.65 0.72 11.88
C LEU A 105 12.46 -0.80 11.95
N SER A 106 13.02 -1.41 12.99
CA SER A 106 12.86 -2.84 13.29
C SER A 106 11.42 -3.20 13.61
N SER A 107 10.69 -2.31 14.28
CA SER A 107 9.27 -2.49 14.65
C SER A 107 8.34 -2.66 13.45
N VAL A 108 8.71 -2.13 12.28
CA VAL A 108 7.94 -2.22 11.03
C VAL A 108 8.42 -3.39 10.17
N THR A 109 9.73 -3.56 10.07
CA THR A 109 10.35 -4.52 9.14
C THR A 109 10.55 -5.92 9.72
N GLY A 110 10.50 -6.07 11.05
CA GLY A 110 10.88 -7.30 11.74
C GLY A 110 12.40 -7.50 11.87
N GLY A 111 13.20 -6.45 11.60
CA GLY A 111 14.65 -6.47 11.79
C GLY A 111 15.06 -6.64 13.26
N LYS A 112 16.34 -6.98 13.51
CA LYS A 112 16.87 -7.16 14.88
C LYS A 112 17.04 -5.84 15.67
N ARG A 113 17.22 -4.73 14.96
CA ARG A 113 17.46 -3.39 15.50
C ARG A 113 17.17 -2.34 14.44
N ASP A 114 17.01 -1.11 14.88
CA ASP A 114 16.87 0.04 13.99
C ASP A 114 18.19 0.33 13.27
N LEU A 115 18.11 0.82 12.03
CA LEU A 115 19.26 0.93 11.14
C LEU A 115 19.22 2.23 10.32
N SER A 116 20.41 2.78 10.08
CA SER A 116 20.64 3.75 9.00
C SER A 116 20.97 2.99 7.71
N ALA A 117 19.92 2.57 7.02
CA ALA A 117 19.96 1.74 5.82
C ALA A 117 20.28 2.55 4.55
N GLY A 118 20.78 1.86 3.52
CA GLY A 118 21.25 2.45 2.26
C GLY A 118 22.77 2.53 2.15
N THR A 119 23.25 2.80 0.94
CA THR A 119 24.68 2.91 0.59
C THR A 119 24.92 4.23 -0.14
N ILE A 120 25.94 4.98 0.26
CA ILE A 120 26.36 6.20 -0.43
C ILE A 120 27.32 5.78 -1.54
N HIS A 121 26.96 6.08 -2.78
CA HIS A 121 27.82 5.85 -3.95
C HIS A 121 28.48 7.17 -4.32
N ASN A 122 29.81 7.25 -4.19
CA ASN A 122 30.58 8.36 -4.72
C ASN A 122 30.80 8.09 -6.21
N ILE A 123 30.38 9.03 -7.05
CA ILE A 123 30.66 9.05 -8.49
C ILE A 123 32.04 9.66 -8.70
#